data_AF-A0A8J3GVW5-F1
#
_entry.id   AF-A0A8J3GVW5-F1
#
_cell.length_a   1.000
_cell.length_b   1.000
_cell.length_c   1.000
_cell.angle_alpha   90.00
_cell.angle_beta   90.00
_cell.angle_gamma   90.00
#
_symmetry.space_group_name_H-M   'P 1'
#
loop_
_entity.id
_entity.type
_entity.pdbx_description
1 polymer ?
#
loop_
_entity_poly.entity_id
_entity_poly.type
_entity_poly.pdbx_seq_one_letter_code
_entity_poly.pdbx_strand_id
1 'polypeptide(L)' 'MNTAVTQQAIKSGRSSQGFAGFLDALGRGFRAYAEQRSRSAEINALNALTDEQLAAKGLRREDIPYHVFRDLFYV' A
#
# COMPACT_ATOMS: atom_id res chain seq x y z
N MET A 1 21.90 40.90 -38.09
CA MET A 1 20.73 40.45 -37.30
C MET A 1 21.10 39.10 -36.72
N ASN A 2 21.61 39.07 -35.48
CA ASN A 2 22.14 37.85 -34.88
C ASN A 2 21.14 37.28 -33.87
N THR A 3 20.76 36.03 -34.13
CA THR A 3 20.01 35.11 -33.28
C THR A 3 20.73 34.89 -31.94
N ALA A 4 20.32 35.64 -30.92
CA ALA A 4 20.58 35.28 -29.53
C ALA A 4 19.42 34.39 -29.06
N VAL A 5 19.59 33.09 -29.32
CA VAL A 5 18.95 32.02 -28.56
C VAL A 5 19.46 32.14 -27.12
N THR A 6 18.80 32.98 -26.31
CA THR A 6 19.04 32.98 -24.86
C THR A 6 18.14 31.92 -24.25
N GLN A 7 18.63 30.68 -24.26
CA GLN A 7 18.26 29.68 -23.29
C GLN A 7 18.54 30.23 -21.88
N GLN A 8 17.53 30.77 -21.20
CA GLN A 8 17.54 30.88 -19.74
C GLN A 8 16.90 29.58 -19.22
N ALA A 9 17.67 28.51 -19.03
CA ALA A 9 18.43 28.25 -17.81
C ALA A 9 17.55 28.25 -16.54
N ILE A 10 16.76 27.19 -16.40
CA ILE A 10 16.59 26.34 -15.20
C ILE A 10 16.69 27.06 -13.84
N LYS A 11 15.54 27.20 -13.15
CA LYS A 11 15.28 26.65 -11.79
C LYS A 11 13.90 27.09 -11.26
N SER A 12 12.84 26.52 -11.82
CA SER A 12 11.57 26.37 -11.09
C SER A 12 11.75 25.22 -10.07
N GLY A 13 12.33 25.46 -8.91
CA GLY A 13 12.58 24.35 -8.00
C GLY A 13 13.25 24.70 -6.69
N ARG A 14 12.54 25.42 -5.82
CA ARG A 14 12.86 25.40 -4.37
C ARG A 14 11.63 25.26 -3.46
N SER A 15 10.42 25.38 -4.00
CA SER A 15 9.15 25.14 -3.28
C SER A 15 8.58 23.72 -3.49
N SER A 16 9.03 22.98 -4.51
CA SER A 16 8.49 21.65 -4.84
C SER A 16 9.11 20.50 -4.04
N GLN A 17 10.29 20.66 -3.44
CA GLN A 17 10.97 19.56 -2.73
C GLN A 17 10.30 19.20 -1.39
N GLY A 18 9.88 20.20 -0.61
CA GLY A 18 9.21 19.95 0.67
C GLY A 18 7.81 19.33 0.51
N PHE A 19 7.05 19.84 -0.47
CA PHE A 19 5.71 19.32 -0.77
C PHE A 19 5.76 17.92 -1.41
N ALA A 20 6.70 17.69 -2.35
CA ALA A 20 6.90 16.36 -2.91
C ALA A 20 7.27 15.35 -1.82
N GLY A 21 8.22 15.68 -0.93
CA GLY A 21 8.61 14.79 0.18
C GLY A 21 7.48 14.50 1.17
N PHE A 22 6.62 15.49 1.45
CA PHE A 22 5.43 15.33 2.29
C PHE A 22 4.39 14.38 1.67
N LEU A 23 4.06 14.57 0.40
CA LEU A 23 3.13 13.68 -0.32
C LEU A 23 3.67 12.25 -0.41
N ASP A 24 4.98 12.11 -0.61
CA ASP A 24 5.66 10.82 -0.64
C ASP A 24 5.60 10.09 0.71
N ALA A 25 5.77 10.83 1.82
CA ALA A 25 5.60 10.29 3.17
C ALA A 25 4.16 9.89 3.47
N LEU A 26 3.17 10.70 3.06
CA LEU A 26 1.76 10.37 3.17
C LEU A 26 1.38 9.14 2.33
N GLY A 27 1.90 9.03 1.10
CA GLY A 27 1.67 7.87 0.24
C GLY A 27 2.23 6.58 0.84
N ARG A 28 3.42 6.64 1.46
CA ARG A 28 4.00 5.50 2.18
C ARG A 28 3.17 5.10 3.41
N GLY A 29 2.71 6.08 4.20
CA GLY A 29 1.82 5.81 5.34
C GLY A 29 0.45 5.25 4.92
N PHE A 30 -0.12 5.76 3.82
CA PHE A 30 -1.40 5.30 3.30
C PHE A 30 -1.33 3.88 2.74
N ARG A 31 -0.23 3.49 2.08
CA ARG A 31 -0.02 2.11 1.63
C ARG A 31 0.05 1.13 2.81
N ALA A 32 0.85 1.44 3.83
CA ALA A 32 0.93 0.62 5.04
C ALA A 32 -0.42 0.51 5.76
N TYR A 33 -1.17 1.62 5.82
CA TYR A 33 -2.51 1.64 6.40
C TYR A 33 -3.53 0.85 5.57
N ALA A 34 -3.47 0.95 4.25
CA ALA A 34 -4.33 0.21 3.32
C ALA A 34 -4.04 -1.29 3.37
N GLU A 35 -2.77 -1.70 3.41
CA GLU A 35 -2.37 -3.10 3.59
C GLU A 35 -2.85 -3.66 4.94
N GLN A 36 -2.68 -2.89 6.02
CA GLN A 36 -3.17 -3.31 7.34
C GLN A 36 -4.70 -3.42 7.39
N ARG A 37 -5.42 -2.47 6.78
CA ARG A 37 -6.88 -2.53 6.66
C ARG A 37 -7.34 -3.69 5.76
N SER A 38 -6.56 -4.02 4.73
CA SER A 38 -6.84 -5.15 3.85
C SER A 38 -6.83 -6.48 4.61
N ARG A 39 -5.82 -6.73 5.45
CA ARG A 39 -5.73 -7.96 6.25
C ARG A 39 -6.85 -8.08 7.27
N SER A 40 -7.18 -6.99 7.97
CA SER A 40 -8.33 -7.00 8.89
C SER A 40 -9.67 -7.24 8.17
N ALA A 41 -9.84 -6.69 6.96
CA ALA A 41 -11.02 -6.95 6.15
C ALA A 41 -11.08 -8.41 5.67
N GLU A 42 -9.94 -8.99 5.30
CA GLU A 42 -9.83 -10.40 4.90
C GLU A 42 -10.17 -11.35 6.06
N ILE A 43 -9.65 -11.10 7.26
CA ILE A 43 -9.99 -11.85 8.47
C ILE A 43 -11.49 -11.76 8.74
N ASN A 44 -12.09 -10.57 8.65
CA ASN A 44 -13.53 -10.41 8.86
C ASN A 44 -14.36 -11.13 7.81
N ALA A 45 -13.92 -11.11 6.54
CA ALA A 45 -14.58 -11.82 5.46
C ALA A 45 -14.53 -13.34 5.66
N LEU A 46 -13.38 -13.89 6.10
CA LEU A 46 -13.23 -15.30 6.41
C LEU A 46 -14.00 -15.71 7.67
N ASN A 47 -14.05 -14.86 8.70
CA ASN A 47 -14.84 -15.10 9.91
C ASN A 47 -16.35 -15.01 9.68
N ALA A 48 -16.79 -14.33 8.63
CA ALA A 48 -18.20 -14.27 8.23
C ALA A 48 -18.68 -15.54 7.52
N LEU A 49 -17.77 -16.42 7.09
CA LEU A 49 -18.10 -17.70 6.48
C LEU A 49 -18.49 -18.74 7.54
N THR A 50 -19.34 -19.68 7.16
CA THR A 50 -19.65 -20.85 8.01
C THR A 50 -18.49 -21.84 8.01
N ASP A 51 -18.47 -22.75 9.01
CA ASP A 51 -17.41 -23.76 9.10
C ASP A 51 -17.39 -24.70 7.88
N GLU A 52 -18.55 -25.00 7.28
CA GLU A 52 -18.65 -25.77 6.04
C GLU A 52 -18.03 -25.02 4.85
N GLN A 53 -18.24 -23.71 4.76
CA GLN A 53 -17.67 -22.87 3.71
C GLN A 53 -16.16 -22.68 3.88
N LEU A 54 -15.68 -22.58 5.11
CA LEU A 54 -14.26 -22.59 5.46
C LEU A 54 -13.63 -23.94 5.08
N ALA A 55 -14.28 -25.06 5.41
CA ALA A 55 -13.82 -26.39 5.06
C ALA A 55 -13.78 -26.62 3.54
N ALA A 56 -14.75 -26.10 2.79
CA ALA A 56 -14.75 -26.14 1.32
C ALA A 56 -13.57 -25.35 0.71
N LYS A 57 -13.04 -24.36 1.44
CA LYS A 57 -11.81 -23.63 1.09
C LYS A 57 -10.54 -24.28 1.63
N GLY A 58 -10.65 -25.41 2.34
CA GLY A 58 -9.52 -26.08 2.99
C GLY A 58 -8.96 -25.31 4.19
N LEU A 59 -9.77 -24.47 4.83
CA LEU A 59 -9.39 -23.65 5.98
C LEU A 59 -10.16 -24.08 7.23
N ARG A 60 -9.50 -24.02 8.38
CA ARG A 60 -10.13 -24.11 9.70
C ARG A 60 -10.18 -22.72 10.32
N ARG A 61 -11.15 -22.47 11.21
CA ARG A 61 -11.33 -21.13 11.81
C ARG A 61 -10.12 -20.68 12.62
N GLU A 62 -9.44 -21.61 13.29
CA GLU A 62 -8.16 -21.34 13.98
C GLU A 62 -6.97 -21.03 13.05
N ASP A 63 -7.03 -21.44 11.78
CA ASP A 63 -5.93 -21.25 10.82
C ASP A 63 -6.05 -19.93 10.03
N ILE A 64 -7.16 -19.19 10.19
CA ILE A 64 -7.40 -17.92 9.47
C ILE A 64 -6.24 -16.93 9.68
N PRO A 65 -5.74 -16.67 10.90
CA PRO A 65 -4.60 -15.77 11.08
C PRO A 65 -3.34 -16.26 10.37
N TYR A 66 -3.04 -17.56 10.45
CA TYR A 66 -1.89 -18.15 9.75
C TYR A 66 -2.03 -18.00 8.24
N HIS A 67 -3.23 -18.16 7.68
CA HIS A 67 -3.50 -17.99 6.27
C HIS A 67 -3.31 -16.54 5.80
N VAL A 68 -3.91 -15.57 6.51
CA VAL A 68 -3.88 -14.15 6.13
C VAL A 68 -2.49 -13.54 6.26
N PHE A 69 -1.71 -13.98 7.25
CA PHE A 69 -0.36 -13.45 7.50
C PHE A 69 0.78 -14.33 6.95
N ARG A 70 0.49 -15.35 6.14
CA ARG A 70 1.53 -16.26 5.61
C ARG A 70 2.64 -15.52 4.87
N ASP A 71 2.30 -14.42 4.21
CA ASP A 71 3.22 -13.55 3.47
C ASP A 71 4.24 -12.84 4.37
N LEU A 72 3.98 -12.71 5.68
CA LEU A 72 4.93 -12.16 6.64
C LEU A 72 5.92 -13.21 7.18
N PHE A 73 5.56 -14.49 7.14
CA PHE A 73 6.36 -15.56 7.73
C PHE A 73 7.41 -16.15 6.78
N TYR A 74 7.25 -15.95 5.47
CA TYR A 74 8.19 -16.44 4.46
C TYR A 74 8.92 -15.25 3.81
N VAL A 75 10.18 -15.04 4.22
CA VAL A 75 11.16 -14.10 3.62
C VAL A 75 12.14 -14.87 2.74
#